data_AF-A0A821PZ44-F1
#
_entry.id   AF-A0A821PZ44-F1
#
_cell.length_a   1.000
_cell.length_b   1.000
_cell.length_c   1.000
_cell.angle_alpha   90.00
_cell.angle_beta   90.00
_cell.angle_gamma   90.00
#
_symmetry.space_group_name_H-M   'P 1'
#
loop_
_entity.id
_entity.type
_entity.pdbx_description
1 polymer ?
#
loop_
_entity_poly.entity_id
_entity_poly.type
_entity_poly.pdbx_seq_one_letter_code
_entity_poly.pdbx_strand_id
1 'polypeptide(L)'
;ALVWLDEYKQLIYAVNPDIKRLNGGDVSDRLQLRKNLNCSSFKDYLKRFQLKNFPFNHRYIGTISTSNHRCLDSMMGPDVSKGLNTKVLAQTCHKDGGNQIFLYTTSNKIYFDELCLEPADGKL
;
A
#
# COMPACT_ATOMS: atom_id res chain seq x y z
N ALA A 1 5.62 -12.68 3.24
CA ALA A 1 5.19 -11.62 4.17
C ALA A 1 5.38 -11.99 5.64
N LEU A 2 4.78 -13.09 6.10
CA LEU A 2 4.69 -13.46 7.52
C LEU A 2 6.04 -13.55 8.28
N VAL A 3 7.11 -13.95 7.60
CA VAL A 3 8.43 -14.17 8.23
C VAL A 3 9.31 -12.93 8.23
N TRP A 4 9.24 -12.08 7.20
CA TRP A 4 10.29 -11.10 6.89
C TRP A 4 9.85 -9.64 6.91
N LEU A 5 8.55 -9.36 6.78
CA LEU A 5 8.07 -7.99 6.62
C LEU A 5 7.62 -7.33 7.92
N ASP A 6 7.80 -8.01 9.06
CA ASP A 6 7.50 -7.48 10.40
C ASP A 6 6.09 -6.83 10.46
N GLU A 7 5.98 -5.58 10.91
CA GLU A 7 4.76 -4.78 10.93
C GLU A 7 4.29 -4.35 9.52
N TYR A 8 5.22 -4.27 8.56
CA TYR A 8 4.98 -3.79 7.19
C TYR A 8 4.16 -4.76 6.34
N LYS A 9 3.93 -6.00 6.80
CA LYS A 9 2.98 -6.92 6.15
C LYS A 9 1.56 -6.36 6.06
N GLN A 10 1.18 -5.44 6.96
CA GLN A 10 -0.13 -4.79 6.92
C GLN A 10 -0.35 -3.99 5.63
N LEU A 11 0.72 -3.47 5.02
CA LEU A 11 0.68 -2.76 3.74
C LEU A 11 0.17 -3.66 2.62
N ILE A 12 0.71 -4.89 2.56
CA ILE A 12 0.31 -5.90 1.58
C ILE A 12 -1.17 -6.24 1.74
N TYR A 13 -1.61 -6.39 2.99
CA TYR A 13 -3.00 -6.72 3.28
C TYR A 13 -3.97 -5.57 3.01
N ALA A 14 -3.51 -4.32 3.07
CA ALA A 14 -4.33 -3.17 2.74
C ALA A 14 -4.52 -3.07 1.22
N VAL A 15 -3.46 -3.30 0.44
CA VAL A 15 -3.50 -3.26 -1.04
C VAL A 15 -4.30 -4.43 -1.62
N ASN A 16 -4.11 -5.63 -1.08
CA ASN A 16 -4.81 -6.83 -1.51
C ASN A 16 -5.41 -7.55 -0.28
N PRO A 17 -6.65 -7.20 0.10
CA PRO A 17 -7.36 -7.80 1.23
C PRO A 17 -7.52 -9.32 1.13
N ASP A 18 -7.59 -9.89 -0.07
CA ASP A 18 -7.73 -11.34 -0.27
C ASP A 18 -6.52 -12.11 0.24
N ILE A 19 -5.34 -11.50 0.28
CA ILE A 19 -4.14 -12.12 0.86
C ILE A 19 -4.36 -12.45 2.36
N LYS A 20 -5.20 -11.71 3.08
CA LYS A 20 -5.54 -12.06 4.48
C LYS A 20 -6.27 -13.40 4.59
N ARG A 21 -6.98 -13.82 3.54
CA ARG A 21 -7.75 -15.07 3.50
C ARG A 21 -6.87 -16.25 3.11
N LEU A 22 -5.71 -16.00 2.50
CA LEU A 22 -4.76 -17.04 2.15
C LEU A 22 -4.13 -17.62 3.42
N ASN A 23 -4.19 -18.94 3.57
CA ASN A 23 -3.46 -19.64 4.62
C ASN A 23 -1.96 -19.62 4.27
N GLY A 24 -1.18 -18.90 5.06
CA GLY A 24 0.28 -18.82 4.91
C GLY A 24 1.02 -20.08 5.36
N GLY A 25 0.31 -21.09 5.86
CA GLY A 25 0.87 -22.29 6.46
C GLY A 25 1.55 -22.02 7.81
N ASP A 26 2.08 -23.07 8.41
CA ASP A 26 2.97 -22.93 9.55
C ASP A 26 4.33 -22.36 9.09
N VAL A 27 4.73 -21.26 9.71
CA VAL A 27 5.99 -20.56 9.43
C VAL A 27 6.95 -20.59 10.63
N SER A 28 6.67 -21.40 11.65
CA SER A 28 7.43 -21.48 12.91
C SER A 28 8.91 -21.77 12.67
N ASP A 29 9.23 -22.75 11.82
CA ASP A 29 10.63 -23.09 11.48
C ASP A 29 11.37 -21.92 10.81
N ARG A 30 10.67 -21.15 9.98
CA ARG A 30 11.25 -19.99 9.28
C ARG A 30 11.47 -18.81 10.23
N LEU A 31 10.57 -18.59 11.17
CA LEU A 31 10.72 -17.60 12.23
C LEU A 31 11.88 -17.98 13.17
N GLN A 32 11.98 -19.26 13.54
CA GLN A 32 13.08 -19.77 14.37
C GLN A 32 14.42 -19.62 13.66
N LEU A 33 14.50 -19.96 12.36
CA LEU A 33 15.70 -19.76 11.56
C LEU A 33 16.13 -18.29 11.54
N ARG A 34 15.19 -17.35 11.31
CA ARG A 34 15.48 -15.91 11.31
C ARG A 34 16.06 -15.45 12.65
N LYS A 35 15.53 -15.97 13.76
CA LYS A 35 16.04 -15.72 15.11
C LYS A 35 17.44 -16.31 15.32
N ASN A 36 17.66 -17.55 14.94
CA ASN A 36 18.94 -18.24 15.11
C ASN A 36 20.07 -17.57 14.32
N LEU A 37 19.77 -17.01 13.16
CA LEU A 37 20.73 -16.28 12.33
C LEU A 37 20.95 -14.82 12.76
N ASN A 38 20.32 -14.37 13.86
CA ASN A 38 20.37 -12.98 14.34
C ASN A 38 20.10 -11.96 13.21
N CYS A 39 19.12 -12.23 12.35
CA CYS A 39 18.78 -11.34 11.25
C CYS A 39 18.24 -10.00 11.77
N SER A 40 18.60 -8.91 11.09
CA SER A 40 18.08 -7.57 11.40
C SER A 40 16.59 -7.43 11.10
N SER A 41 15.98 -6.35 11.60
CA SER A 41 14.58 -6.03 11.32
C SER A 41 14.39 -5.63 9.85
N PHE A 42 13.16 -5.72 9.34
CA PHE A 42 12.83 -5.21 8.01
C PHE A 42 13.04 -3.69 7.94
N LYS A 43 12.81 -2.97 9.05
CA LYS A 43 13.13 -1.55 9.17
C LYS A 43 14.62 -1.26 8.94
N ASP A 44 15.51 -2.11 9.45
CA ASP A 44 16.96 -1.97 9.24
C ASP A 44 17.34 -2.26 7.78
N TYR A 45 16.73 -3.28 7.17
CA TYR A 45 16.88 -3.57 5.74
C TYR A 45 16.51 -2.34 4.90
N LEU A 46 15.32 -1.79 5.15
CA LEU A 46 14.80 -0.61 4.48
C LEU A 46 15.73 0.62 4.63
N LYS A 47 16.27 0.84 5.83
CA LYS A 47 17.24 1.93 6.10
C LYS A 47 18.56 1.71 5.37
N ARG A 48 19.11 0.49 5.40
CA ARG A 48 20.41 0.13 4.81
C ARG A 48 20.42 0.37 3.30
N PHE A 49 19.36 -0.05 2.62
CA PHE A 49 19.24 0.09 1.17
C PHE A 49 18.62 1.42 0.73
N GLN A 50 18.39 2.34 1.66
CA GLN A 50 17.82 3.67 1.40
C GLN A 50 16.58 3.61 0.49
N LEU A 51 15.69 2.66 0.74
CA LEU A 51 14.47 2.46 -0.04
C LEU A 51 13.42 3.53 0.27
N LYS A 52 13.79 4.82 0.21
CA LYS A 52 13.03 6.01 0.65
C LYS A 52 11.62 6.11 0.07
N ASN A 53 11.38 5.46 -1.07
CA ASN A 53 10.09 5.43 -1.76
C ASN A 53 9.14 4.36 -1.21
N PHE A 54 9.62 3.46 -0.34
CA PHE A 54 8.72 2.58 0.40
C PHE A 54 7.78 3.47 1.24
N PRO A 55 6.50 3.13 1.41
CA PRO A 55 5.50 4.01 2.02
C PRO A 55 5.68 4.14 3.55
N PHE A 56 6.83 4.63 4.03
CA PHE A 56 7.13 4.80 5.47
C PHE A 56 6.35 5.94 6.10
N ASN A 57 6.16 7.00 5.33
CA ASN A 57 5.63 8.26 5.79
C ASN A 57 4.14 8.30 5.51
N HIS A 58 3.39 7.31 5.99
CA HIS A 58 1.95 7.24 5.78
C HIS A 58 1.17 7.55 7.06
N ARG A 59 0.13 8.35 6.91
CA ARG A 59 -0.90 8.55 7.92
C ARG A 59 -2.00 7.51 7.78
N TYR A 60 -2.27 7.09 6.55
CA TYR A 60 -3.35 6.17 6.25
C TYR A 60 -3.05 5.38 4.97
N ILE A 61 -3.41 4.09 4.99
CA ILE A 61 -3.43 3.23 3.80
C ILE A 61 -4.74 2.48 3.81
N GLY A 62 -5.46 2.58 2.71
CA GLY A 62 -6.77 1.96 2.57
C GLY A 62 -7.68 2.78 1.68
N THR A 63 -8.96 2.62 1.90
CA THR A 63 -9.99 3.28 1.12
C THR A 63 -10.29 4.68 1.65
N ILE A 64 -10.22 5.69 0.79
CA ILE A 64 -10.57 7.07 1.11
C ILE A 64 -11.99 7.33 0.63
N SER A 65 -12.89 7.69 1.55
CA SER A 65 -14.30 7.97 1.24
C SER A 65 -14.65 9.45 1.30
N THR A 66 -15.53 9.88 0.41
CA THR A 66 -16.24 11.17 0.46
C THR A 66 -17.33 11.15 1.54
N SER A 67 -17.86 12.33 1.87
CA SER A 67 -18.94 12.51 2.86
C SER A 67 -20.24 11.78 2.50
N ASN A 68 -20.48 11.50 1.21
CA ASN A 68 -21.63 10.71 0.74
C ASN A 68 -21.34 9.21 0.61
N HIS A 69 -20.31 8.70 1.30
CA HIS A 69 -19.94 7.27 1.31
C HIS A 69 -19.58 6.69 -0.07
N ARG A 70 -19.07 7.51 -0.98
CA ARG A 70 -18.39 7.05 -2.20
C ARG A 70 -16.90 6.98 -1.93
N CYS A 71 -16.19 6.13 -2.64
CA CYS A 71 -14.77 5.90 -2.45
C CYS A 71 -13.98 6.43 -3.63
N LEU A 72 -12.82 7.01 -3.37
CA LEU A 72 -11.87 7.32 -4.43
C LEU A 72 -11.50 6.02 -5.15
N ASP A 73 -11.44 6.11 -6.48
CA ASP A 73 -11.20 5.01 -7.38
C ASP A 73 -10.28 5.52 -8.50
N SER A 74 -9.12 4.89 -8.67
CA SER A 74 -8.15 5.33 -9.66
C SER A 74 -8.65 5.13 -11.09
N MET A 75 -9.66 4.28 -11.30
CA MET A 75 -10.13 3.80 -12.61
C MET A 75 -9.04 3.07 -13.41
N MET A 76 -7.93 2.73 -12.78
CA MET A 76 -6.78 2.10 -13.42
C MET A 76 -6.84 0.58 -13.24
N GLY A 77 -6.48 -0.14 -14.29
CA GLY A 77 -6.25 -1.58 -14.23
C GLY A 77 -4.89 -1.93 -13.60
N PRO A 78 -4.50 -3.21 -13.67
CA PRO A 78 -3.24 -3.69 -13.09
C PRO A 78 -1.98 -3.05 -13.69
N ASP A 79 -2.07 -2.58 -14.94
CA ASP A 79 -0.98 -1.88 -15.63
C ASP A 79 -1.16 -0.37 -15.47
N VAL A 80 -0.59 0.14 -14.38
CA VAL A 80 -0.71 1.54 -13.95
C VAL A 80 -0.09 2.50 -14.97
N SER A 81 0.93 2.04 -15.71
CA SER A 81 1.60 2.83 -16.77
C SER A 81 0.64 3.26 -17.89
N LYS A 82 -0.38 2.45 -18.17
CA LYS A 82 -1.38 2.74 -19.21
C LYS A 82 -2.43 3.75 -18.78
N GLY A 83 -2.51 4.05 -17.49
CA GLY A 83 -3.48 4.99 -16.94
C GLY A 83 -2.90 6.39 -16.65
N LEU A 84 -1.67 6.71 -17.07
CA LEU A 84 -1.13 8.07 -16.94
C LEU A 84 -2.13 9.09 -17.52
N ASN A 85 -2.43 10.14 -16.75
CA ASN A 85 -3.48 11.16 -17.01
C ASN A 85 -4.94 10.70 -16.83
N THR A 86 -5.18 9.51 -16.27
CA THR A 86 -6.53 9.09 -15.87
C THR A 86 -6.97 9.89 -14.65
N LYS A 87 -8.22 10.37 -14.68
CA LYS A 87 -8.82 11.07 -13.55
C LYS A 87 -9.30 10.06 -12.51
N VAL A 88 -8.97 10.31 -11.25
CA VAL A 88 -9.56 9.59 -10.11
C VAL A 88 -11.03 9.99 -10.00
N LEU A 89 -11.90 9.01 -9.81
CA LEU A 89 -13.35 9.22 -9.66
C LEU A 89 -13.80 8.81 -8.26
N ALA A 90 -14.93 9.36 -7.81
CA ALA A 90 -15.62 8.84 -6.63
C ALA A 90 -16.62 7.77 -7.08
N GLN A 91 -16.41 6.51 -6.71
CA GLN A 91 -17.19 5.33 -7.08
C GLN A 91 -17.86 4.65 -5.88
N THR A 92 -18.69 3.64 -6.13
CA THR A 92 -19.25 2.81 -5.06
C THR A 92 -18.12 2.07 -4.35
N CYS A 93 -18.08 2.14 -3.03
CA CYS A 93 -17.10 1.44 -2.22
C CYS A 93 -17.32 -0.08 -2.28
N HIS A 94 -16.34 -0.85 -2.75
CA HIS A 94 -16.48 -2.31 -2.87
C HIS A 94 -15.63 -3.12 -1.87
N LYS A 95 -14.61 -2.51 -1.23
CA LYS A 95 -13.75 -3.14 -0.20
C LYS A 95 -12.88 -4.30 -0.67
N ASP A 96 -12.85 -4.57 -1.97
CA ASP A 96 -12.01 -5.62 -2.58
C ASP A 96 -10.52 -5.23 -2.72
N GLY A 97 -10.17 -4.00 -2.34
CA GLY A 97 -8.81 -3.48 -2.49
C GLY A 97 -8.58 -2.89 -3.89
N GLY A 98 -7.38 -3.12 -4.44
CA GLY A 98 -7.05 -2.75 -5.82
C GLY A 98 -7.10 -1.25 -6.08
N ASN A 99 -7.86 -0.84 -7.11
CA ASN A 99 -8.04 0.54 -7.57
C ASN A 99 -8.67 1.49 -6.53
N GLN A 100 -9.19 0.97 -5.41
CA GLN A 100 -9.74 1.76 -4.30
C GLN A 100 -8.83 1.83 -3.06
N ILE A 101 -7.54 1.50 -3.20
CA ILE A 101 -6.57 1.61 -2.12
C ILE A 101 -5.58 2.73 -2.43
N PHE A 102 -5.56 3.71 -1.52
CA PHE A 102 -4.71 4.88 -1.62
C PHE A 102 -3.81 4.98 -0.38
N LEU A 103 -2.67 5.61 -0.59
CA LEU A 103 -1.67 5.93 0.43
C LEU A 103 -1.75 7.44 0.72
N TYR A 104 -2.11 7.82 1.93
CA TYR A 104 -2.06 9.21 2.38
C TYR A 104 -0.83 9.45 3.27
N THR A 105 0.05 10.34 2.84
CA THR A 105 1.36 10.53 3.48
C THR A 105 1.37 11.57 4.60
N THR A 106 2.41 11.54 5.43
CA THR A 106 2.66 12.58 6.44
C THR A 106 3.02 13.94 5.82
N SER A 107 3.44 13.96 4.56
CA SER A 107 3.67 15.15 3.74
C SER A 107 2.42 15.65 3.00
N ASN A 108 1.23 15.18 3.37
CA ASN A 108 -0.05 15.56 2.78
C ASN A 108 -0.20 15.22 1.29
N LYS A 109 0.43 14.14 0.81
CA LYS A 109 0.28 13.63 -0.56
C LYS A 109 -0.59 12.39 -0.57
N ILE A 110 -1.35 12.19 -1.64
CA ILE A 110 -2.18 11.00 -1.85
C ILE A 110 -1.60 10.26 -3.05
N TYR A 111 -1.27 8.98 -2.86
CA TYR A 111 -0.75 8.13 -3.93
C TYR A 111 -1.70 6.98 -4.24
N PHE A 112 -1.75 6.61 -5.51
CA PHE A 112 -2.21 5.32 -6.00
C PHE A 112 -1.02 4.60 -6.64
N ASP A 113 -0.63 3.46 -6.07
CA ASP A 113 0.62 2.77 -6.41
C ASP A 113 1.83 3.75 -6.38
N GLU A 114 2.53 3.90 -7.50
CA GLU A 114 3.67 4.82 -7.66
C GLU A 114 3.27 6.24 -8.10
N LEU A 115 1.99 6.49 -8.41
CA LEU A 115 1.50 7.77 -8.91
C LEU A 115 0.96 8.67 -7.78
N CYS A 116 1.37 9.93 -7.76
CA CYS A 116 0.81 10.94 -6.86
C CYS A 116 -0.39 11.63 -7.52
N LEU A 117 -1.46 11.85 -6.77
CA LEU A 117 -2.55 12.71 -7.19
C LEU A 117 -2.09 14.16 -7.19
N GLU A 118 -2.33 14.86 -8.30
CA GLU A 118 -1.98 16.26 -8.50
C GLU A 118 -3.17 17.03 -9.11
N PRO A 119 -3.24 18.36 -8.93
CA PRO A 119 -4.26 19.18 -9.59
C PRO A 119 -4.16 19.03 -11.12
N ALA A 120 -5.30 18.76 -11.77
CA ALA A 120 -5.34 18.50 -13.21
C ALA A 120 -4.79 19.66 -14.06
N ASP A 121 -4.91 20.90 -13.57
CA ASP A 121 -4.52 22.11 -14.31
C ASP A 121 -3.12 22.64 -13.90
N GLY A 122 -2.42 21.95 -12.99
CA GLY A 122 -1.04 22.28 -12.58
C GLY A 122 -0.83 23.66 -11.95
N LYS A 123 -1.91 24.40 -11.65
CA LYS A 123 -1.86 25.75 -11.08
C LYS A 123 -2.44 25.75 -9.66
N LEU A 124 -1.73 26.43 -8.76
CA LEU A 124 -2.23 26.87 -7.46
C LEU A 124 -3.05 28.15 -7.64
#